data_AF-A0A0D3H8U7-F1
#
_entry.id   AF-A0A0D3H8U7-F1
#
_cell.length_a   1.000
_cell.length_b   1.000
_cell.length_c   1.000
_cell.angle_alpha   90.00
_cell.angle_beta   90.00
_cell.angle_gamma   90.00
#
_symmetry.space_group_name_H-M   'P 1'
#
loop_
_entity.id
_entity.type
_entity.pdbx_description
1 polymer ?
#
loop_
_entity_poly.entity_id
_entity_poly.type
_entity_poly.pdbx_seq_one_letter_code
_entity_poly.pdbx_strand_id
1 'polypeptide(L)'
;MSRGRDPLALSQVIGDVLDPFIKSAAMRINYGEKEITNGTGVRSSAVFTAPHVEIEGRDQTKLYTLVMVDPDAPSPSKPEYREYLHWHLTNFSWRRLVTDIPEAIDARFGG
;
A
#
# COMPACT_ATOMS: atom_id res chain seq x y z
N MET A 1 -11.19 4.73 24.09
CA MET A 1 -10.67 4.16 22.82
C MET A 1 -11.50 2.92 22.52
N SER A 2 -12.39 2.96 21.52
CA SER A 2 -13.23 1.81 21.20
C SER A 2 -12.33 0.62 20.82
N ARG A 3 -12.56 -0.54 21.45
CA ARG A 3 -11.90 -1.81 21.11
C ARG A 3 -12.47 -2.35 19.79
N GLY A 4 -12.39 -1.55 18.72
CA GLY A 4 -12.60 -2.03 17.36
C GLY A 4 -11.43 -2.95 17.02
N ARG A 5 -11.70 -4.17 16.56
CA ARG A 5 -10.67 -5.10 16.09
C ARG A 5 -9.85 -4.44 14.97
N ASP A 6 -8.54 -4.68 14.93
CA ASP A 6 -7.65 -4.06 13.93
C ASP A 6 -8.14 -4.45 12.52
N PRO A 7 -8.46 -3.49 11.64
CA PRO A 7 -8.92 -3.78 10.29
C PRO A 7 -7.96 -4.67 9.49
N LEU A 8 -6.65 -4.56 9.70
CA LEU A 8 -5.65 -5.39 9.01
C LEU A 8 -5.69 -6.86 9.47
N ALA A 9 -6.06 -7.11 10.72
CA ALA A 9 -6.28 -8.46 11.22
C ALA A 9 -7.64 -9.01 10.76
N LEU A 10 -8.68 -8.17 10.74
CA LEU A 10 -10.01 -8.57 10.26
C LEU A 10 -10.00 -8.97 8.77
N SER A 11 -9.21 -8.29 7.95
CA SER A 11 -9.06 -8.59 6.52
C SER A 11 -7.94 -9.59 6.22
N GLN A 12 -7.40 -10.27 7.24
CA GLN A 12 -6.34 -11.28 7.13
C GLN A 12 -5.02 -10.80 6.50
N VAL A 13 -4.82 -9.48 6.33
CA VAL A 13 -3.55 -8.92 5.86
C VAL A 13 -2.44 -9.24 6.85
N ILE A 14 -2.72 -9.10 8.15
CA ILE A 14 -1.88 -9.70 9.19
C ILE A 14 -2.17 -11.20 9.22
N GLY A 15 -1.15 -12.02 8.99
CA GLY A 15 -1.25 -13.46 8.81
C GLY A 15 -0.95 -13.89 7.38
N ASP A 16 -1.63 -13.33 6.38
CA ASP A 16 -1.39 -13.70 4.98
C ASP A 16 -0.23 -12.93 4.32
N VAL A 17 0.05 -11.70 4.77
CA VAL A 17 1.06 -10.81 4.15
C VAL A 17 2.10 -10.31 5.15
N LEU A 18 1.65 -9.92 6.34
CA LEU A 18 2.51 -9.34 7.38
C LEU A 18 2.41 -10.12 8.68
N ASP A 19 3.54 -10.21 9.39
CA ASP A 19 3.53 -10.59 10.80
C ASP A 19 2.89 -9.49 11.66
N PRO A 20 2.33 -9.82 12.84
CA PRO A 20 1.81 -8.81 13.77
C PRO A 20 2.88 -7.77 14.13
N PHE A 21 2.52 -6.48 14.05
CA PHE A 21 3.44 -5.37 14.28
C PHE A 21 2.78 -4.23 15.04
N ILE A 22 3.60 -3.33 15.58
CA ILE A 22 3.14 -2.08 16.21
C ILE A 22 3.34 -0.94 15.20
N LYS A 23 2.26 -0.23 14.86
CA LYS A 23 2.30 0.92 13.94
C LYS A 23 3.14 2.04 14.56
N SER A 24 4.19 2.48 13.86
CA SER A 24 5.15 3.49 14.35
C SER A 24 5.19 4.77 13.52
N ALA A 25 4.59 4.77 12.34
CA ALA A 25 4.49 5.93 11.45
C ALA A 25 3.06 6.03 10.91
N ALA A 26 2.58 7.26 10.71
CA ALA A 26 1.32 7.52 10.04
C ALA A 26 1.59 7.82 8.56
N MET A 27 0.84 7.16 7.68
CA MET A 27 0.97 7.31 6.24
C MET A 27 -0.40 7.61 5.63
N ARG A 28 -0.44 8.50 4.65
CA ARG A 28 -1.63 8.85 3.87
C ARG A 28 -1.37 8.55 2.39
N ILE A 29 -2.35 7.94 1.75
CA ILE A 29 -2.28 7.55 0.34
C ILE A 29 -3.50 8.13 -0.37
N ASN A 30 -3.27 8.91 -1.43
CA ASN A 30 -4.34 9.53 -2.21
C ASN A 30 -4.21 9.14 -3.69
N TYR A 31 -5.31 8.73 -4.32
CA TYR A 31 -5.42 8.67 -5.79
C TYR A 31 -6.26 9.86 -6.26
N GLY A 32 -5.62 10.85 -6.89
CA GLY A 32 -6.26 12.13 -7.15
C GLY A 32 -6.71 12.80 -5.84
N GLU A 33 -7.98 13.19 -5.74
CA GLU A 33 -8.55 13.78 -4.53
C GLU A 33 -9.08 12.75 -3.52
N LYS A 34 -9.00 11.45 -3.84
CA LYS A 34 -9.55 10.39 -2.99
C LYS A 34 -8.48 9.78 -2.10
N GLU A 35 -8.64 9.99 -0.79
CA GLU A 35 -7.86 9.28 0.23
C GLU A 35 -8.28 7.80 0.34
N ILE A 36 -7.29 6.92 0.42
CA ILE A 36 -7.47 5.48 0.54
C ILE A 36 -7.21 5.05 1.99
N THR A 37 -8.17 4.33 2.55
CA THR A 37 -8.06 3.70 3.88
C THR A 37 -8.34 2.21 3.79
N ASN A 38 -8.04 1.44 4.84
CA ASN A 38 -8.24 -0.01 4.87
C ASN A 38 -9.68 -0.39 4.46
N GLY A 39 -9.80 -1.24 3.43
CA GLY A 39 -11.10 -1.69 2.90
C GLY A 39 -11.77 -0.74 1.91
N THR A 40 -11.13 0.38 1.53
CA THR A 40 -11.67 1.30 0.52
C THR A 40 -11.72 0.62 -0.86
N GLY A 41 -12.92 0.40 -1.38
CA GLY A 41 -13.11 -0.05 -2.76
C GLY A 41 -12.71 1.03 -3.76
N VAL A 42 -11.89 0.65 -4.74
CA VAL A 42 -11.43 1.51 -5.85
C VAL A 42 -11.73 0.85 -7.18
N ARG A 43 -12.14 1.65 -8.17
CA ARG A 43 -12.29 1.17 -9.55
C ARG A 43 -10.90 1.10 -10.18
N SER A 44 -10.64 0.07 -10.99
CA SER A 44 -9.36 -0.07 -11.71
C SER A 44 -9.01 1.18 -12.52
N SER A 45 -10.03 1.85 -13.08
CA SER A 45 -9.84 3.09 -13.84
C SER A 45 -9.31 4.27 -13.02
N ALA A 46 -9.51 4.27 -11.71
CA ALA A 46 -9.08 5.34 -10.81
C ALA A 46 -7.65 5.15 -10.27
N VAL A 47 -7.07 3.97 -10.48
CA VAL A 47 -5.73 3.60 -9.98
C VAL A 47 -4.72 3.37 -11.11
N PHE A 48 -5.00 3.93 -12.29
CA PHE A 48 -4.08 3.88 -13.42
C PHE A 48 -2.85 4.75 -13.22
N THR A 49 -2.94 5.84 -12.46
CA THR A 49 -1.83 6.74 -12.11
C THR A 49 -1.31 6.44 -10.70
N ALA A 50 -0.14 7.00 -10.36
CA ALA A 50 0.45 6.70 -9.06
C ALA A 50 -0.38 7.35 -7.97
N PRO A 51 -0.42 6.76 -6.77
CA PRO A 51 -0.90 7.52 -5.66
C PRO A 51 0.13 8.58 -5.25
N HIS A 52 -0.39 9.64 -4.68
CA HIS A 52 0.34 10.55 -3.81
C HIS A 52 0.49 9.89 -2.44
N VAL A 53 1.71 9.90 -1.90
CA VAL A 53 2.01 9.25 -0.61
C VAL A 53 2.72 10.24 0.30
N GLU A 54 2.21 10.35 1.51
CA GLU A 54 2.75 11.21 2.56
C GLU A 54 2.98 10.38 3.83
N ILE A 55 4.14 10.56 4.46
CA ILE A 55 4.46 9.97 5.76
C ILE A 55 4.62 11.11 6.77
N GLU A 56 3.75 11.13 7.77
CA GLU A 56 3.76 12.16 8.80
C GLU A 56 4.99 12.03 9.68
N GLY A 57 5.59 13.17 9.99
CA GLY A 57 6.67 13.24 10.96
C GLY A 57 7.49 14.51 10.80
N ARG A 58 8.73 14.51 11.32
CA ARG A 58 9.61 15.71 11.34
C ARG A 58 11.07 15.39 11.04
N ASP A 59 11.43 14.12 10.96
CA ASP A 59 12.82 13.69 10.78
C ASP A 59 13.10 13.27 9.34
N GLN A 60 13.52 14.23 8.51
CA GLN A 60 13.84 14.00 7.10
C GLN A 60 15.05 13.08 6.86
N THR A 61 15.79 12.71 7.92
CA THR A 61 16.89 11.73 7.80
C THR A 61 16.37 10.29 7.77
N LYS A 62 15.13 10.06 8.21
CA LYS A 62 14.49 8.75 8.10
C LYS A 62 13.92 8.55 6.71
N LEU A 63 14.31 7.44 6.13
CA LEU A 63 13.84 6.96 4.84
C LEU A 63 12.94 5.76 5.06
N TYR A 64 11.79 5.76 4.39
CA TYR A 64 10.82 4.68 4.42
C TYR A 64 10.73 4.04 3.05
N THR A 65 10.64 2.71 3.01
CA THR A 65 10.36 1.99 1.77
C THR A 65 8.87 1.68 1.69
N LEU A 66 8.21 2.12 0.62
CA LEU A 66 6.85 1.72 0.30
C LEU A 66 6.83 0.41 -0.50
N VAL A 67 5.93 -0.51 -0.15
CA VAL A 67 5.72 -1.75 -0.91
C VAL A 67 4.22 -1.93 -1.16
N MET A 68 3.84 -2.10 -2.43
CA MET A 68 2.48 -2.46 -2.84
C MET A 68 2.47 -3.89 -3.38
N VAL A 69 1.64 -4.75 -2.81
CA VAL A 69 1.49 -6.17 -3.20
C VAL A 69 0.02 -6.54 -3.38
N ASP A 70 -0.23 -7.50 -4.26
CA ASP A 70 -1.54 -8.15 -4.45
C ASP A 70 -1.42 -9.63 -4.01
N PRO A 71 -1.89 -9.99 -2.79
CA PRO A 71 -1.77 -11.35 -2.26
C PRO A 71 -2.77 -12.35 -2.87
N ASP A 72 -3.71 -11.85 -3.67
CA ASP A 72 -4.84 -12.62 -4.19
C ASP A 72 -4.69 -12.89 -5.69
N ALA A 73 -3.50 -12.70 -6.27
CA ALA A 73 -3.27 -12.96 -7.69
C ALA A 73 -3.22 -14.49 -8.00
N PRO A 74 -3.84 -14.96 -9.10
CA PRO A 74 -4.71 -14.23 -10.03
C PRO A 74 -6.16 -14.08 -9.55
N SER A 75 -6.59 -14.86 -8.55
CA SER A 75 -7.87 -14.66 -7.87
C SER A 75 -7.81 -15.06 -6.39
N PRO A 76 -8.61 -14.42 -5.51
CA PRO A 76 -8.63 -14.75 -4.08
C PRO A 76 -8.97 -16.22 -3.80
N SER A 77 -9.71 -16.87 -4.70
CA SER A 77 -10.10 -18.28 -4.63
C SER A 77 -9.01 -19.27 -5.05
N LYS A 78 -8.00 -18.82 -5.80
CA LYS A 78 -6.87 -19.62 -6.28
C LYS A 78 -5.60 -18.77 -6.24
N PRO A 79 -5.08 -18.45 -5.05
CA PRO A 79 -3.88 -17.65 -4.93
C PRO A 79 -2.63 -18.50 -5.22
N GLU A 80 -2.57 -19.12 -6.39
CA GLU A 80 -1.52 -20.04 -6.82
C GLU A 80 -0.14 -19.34 -6.94
N TYR A 81 -0.14 -18.00 -6.94
CA TYR A 81 1.06 -17.16 -6.94
C TYR A 81 1.30 -16.43 -5.60
N ARG A 82 0.71 -16.90 -4.49
CA ARG A 82 1.04 -16.40 -3.15
C ARG A 82 2.55 -16.49 -2.93
N GLU A 83 3.13 -15.38 -2.48
CA GLU A 83 4.58 -15.18 -2.26
C GLU A 83 5.48 -15.20 -3.50
N TYR A 84 4.90 -15.15 -4.70
CA TYR A 84 5.65 -14.83 -5.90
C TYR A 84 5.66 -13.32 -6.12
N LEU A 85 6.84 -12.73 -6.32
CA LEU A 85 7.01 -11.35 -6.74
C LEU A 85 6.42 -11.21 -8.16
N HIS A 86 5.10 -11.07 -8.25
CA HIS A 86 4.38 -11.34 -9.49
C HIS A 86 4.37 -10.13 -10.41
N TRP A 87 5.43 -10.08 -11.22
CA TRP A 87 5.48 -9.37 -12.48
C TRP A 87 4.80 -10.22 -13.57
N HIS A 88 3.56 -9.90 -13.96
CA HIS A 88 3.08 -10.22 -15.30
C HIS A 88 2.14 -9.13 -15.84
N LEU A 89 2.45 -8.70 -17.06
CA LEU A 89 1.89 -7.57 -17.78
C LEU A 89 0.41 -7.71 -18.12
N THR A 90 -0.41 -6.87 -17.49
CA THR A 90 -1.53 -6.21 -18.15
C THR A 90 -1.44 -4.71 -17.86
N ASN A 91 -0.83 -3.98 -18.78
CA ASN A 91 -0.95 -2.53 -18.99
C ASN A 91 -1.25 -1.65 -17.76
N PHE A 92 -0.23 -1.31 -16.98
CA PHE A 92 0.13 0.08 -16.64
C PHE A 92 1.34 0.10 -15.69
N SER A 93 2.11 1.17 -15.79
CA SER A 93 3.40 1.39 -15.14
C SER A 93 3.31 1.55 -13.61
N TRP A 94 3.08 0.47 -12.86
CA TRP A 94 3.29 0.41 -11.39
C TRP A 94 4.37 -0.61 -11.04
N ARG A 95 5.50 -0.51 -11.74
CA ARG A 95 6.67 -1.37 -11.49
C ARG A 95 7.34 -0.90 -10.21
N ARG A 96 6.99 -1.51 -9.07
CA ARG A 96 7.75 -1.46 -7.82
C ARG A 96 8.16 -0.04 -7.43
N LEU A 97 7.28 0.67 -6.75
CA LEU A 97 7.67 1.88 -6.01
C LEU A 97 8.42 1.51 -4.72
N VAL A 98 9.53 0.76 -4.85
CA VAL A 98 10.56 0.74 -3.81
C VAL A 98 11.29 2.06 -3.99
N THR A 99 10.92 3.01 -3.16
CA THR A 99 11.50 4.33 -3.14
C THR A 99 11.67 4.72 -1.69
N ASP A 100 12.79 5.37 -1.42
CA ASP A 100 13.10 5.93 -0.12
C ASP A 100 12.28 7.23 0.00
N ILE A 101 11.13 7.14 0.68
CA ILE A 101 10.29 8.28 1.00
C ILE A 101 10.85 8.92 2.28
N PRO A 102 11.39 10.14 2.22
CA PRO A 102 11.79 10.84 3.43
C PRO A 102 10.55 11.27 4.23
N GLU A 103 10.67 11.21 5.55
CA GLU A 103 9.63 11.71 6.47
C GLU A 103 9.33 13.21 6.19
N ALA A 104 8.07 13.62 6.34
CA ALA A 104 7.63 15.02 6.21
C ALA A 104 7.77 15.68 4.81
N ILE A 105 8.04 14.89 3.75
CA ILE A 105 8.09 15.39 2.37
C ILE A 105 7.05 14.67 1.52
N ASP A 106 6.34 15.45 0.70
CA ASP A 106 5.41 14.99 -0.32
C ASP A 106 6.17 14.24 -1.43
N ALA A 107 5.92 12.93 -1.58
CA ALA A 107 6.46 12.13 -2.67
C ALA A 107 5.39 11.93 -3.76
N ARG A 108 5.62 12.55 -4.92
CA ARG A 108 4.85 12.32 -6.15
C ARG A 108 5.57 11.33 -7.05
N PHE A 109 4.84 10.35 -7.57
CA PHE A 109 5.38 9.35 -8.49
C PHE A 109 4.76 9.50 -9.88
N GLY A 110 5.60 9.48 -10.92
CA GLY A 110 5.17 9.51 -12.33
C GLY A 110 5.22 10.90 -12.96
N GLY A 111 6.28 11.14 -13.75
CA GLY A 111 6.28 12.09 -14.86
C GLY A 111 6.10 11.36 -16.18
#